data_AF-A0A8C7XDG4-F1
#
_entry.id   AF-A0A8C7XDG4-F1
#
_cell.length_a   1.000
_cell.length_b   1.000
_cell.length_c   1.000
_cell.angle_alpha   90.00
_cell.angle_beta   90.00
_cell.angle_gamma   90.00
#
_symmetry.space_group_name_H-M   'P 1'
#
loop_
_entity.id
_entity.type
_entity.pdbx_description
1 polymer ?
#
loop_
_entity_poly.entity_id
_entity_poly.type
_entity_poly.pdbx_seq_one_letter_code
_entity_poly.pdbx_strand_id
1 'polypeptide(L)' 'CAQPISHCLFPSCPKDWIQFQESCYFFYNLDSYKAWNESRQFCENMKSDLVVISSLEEQVCYKMLN' A
#
# COMPACT_ATOMS: atom_id res chain seq x y z
N CYS A 1 -4.10 16.15 -16.56
CA CYS A 1 -4.28 16.32 -18.01
C CYS A 1 -4.88 15.01 -18.54
N ALA A 2 -6.07 14.89 -19.13
CA ALA A 2 -6.91 15.84 -19.82
C ALA A 2 -8.32 15.96 -19.19
N GLN A 3 -8.53 17.09 -18.53
CA GLN A 3 -9.78 17.75 -18.07
C GLN A 3 -9.27 18.95 -17.21
N PRO A 4 -10.06 20.01 -16.92
CA PRO A 4 -9.64 21.13 -16.05
C PRO A 4 -9.67 20.64 -14.59
N ILE A 5 -8.86 19.62 -14.31
CA ILE A 5 -8.79 18.90 -13.06
C ILE A 5 -7.98 19.80 -12.16
N SER A 6 -8.68 20.48 -11.26
CA SER A 6 -8.14 20.91 -9.98
C SER A 6 -7.21 19.83 -9.48
N HIS A 7 -5.92 20.11 -9.61
CA HIS A 7 -4.79 19.31 -9.19
C HIS A 7 -5.13 18.70 -7.84
N CYS A 8 -5.53 17.42 -7.84
CA CYS A 8 -5.87 16.70 -6.62
C CYS A 8 -4.60 16.66 -5.77
N LEU A 9 -4.54 17.56 -4.79
CA LEU A 9 -3.59 17.51 -3.69
C LEU A 9 -3.97 16.32 -2.82
N PHE A 10 -3.81 15.10 -3.34
CA PHE A 10 -3.71 13.95 -2.47
C PHE A 10 -2.32 14.03 -1.81
N PRO A 11 -2.23 13.93 -0.48
CA PRO A 11 -0.94 13.63 0.13
C PRO A 11 -0.37 12.38 -0.55
N SER A 12 0.94 12.38 -0.75
CA SER A 12 1.72 11.36 -1.46
C SER A 12 1.32 9.92 -1.12
N CYS A 13 0.95 9.66 0.13
CA CYS A 13 0.22 8.50 0.61
C CYS A 13 -0.60 8.87 1.85
N PRO A 14 -1.55 8.03 2.32
CA PRO A 14 -2.19 8.21 3.62
C PRO A 14 -1.15 8.22 4.75
N LYS A 15 -1.52 8.77 5.91
CA LYS A 15 -0.65 8.81 7.08
C LYS A 15 -0.23 7.38 7.49
N ASP A 16 1.06 7.18 7.79
CA ASP A 16 1.66 5.90 8.18
C ASP A 16 1.77 4.86 7.05
N TRP A 17 1.63 5.30 5.80
CA TRP A 17 1.93 4.50 4.61
C TRP A 17 3.25 4.93 3.98
N ILE A 18 3.94 3.98 3.36
CA ILE A 18 5.21 4.18 2.69
C ILE A 18 4.96 4.27 1.19
N GLN A 19 5.38 5.36 0.56
CA GLN A 19 5.30 5.51 -0.88
C GLN A 19 6.49 4.81 -1.55
N PHE A 20 6.21 3.95 -2.53
CA PHE A 20 7.22 3.45 -3.45
C PHE A 20 6.67 3.46 -4.86
N GLN A 21 7.35 4.16 -5.76
CA GLN A 21 6.88 4.45 -7.12
C GLN A 21 5.47 5.07 -7.11
N GLU A 22 4.53 4.48 -7.86
CA GLU A 22 3.15 4.94 -7.99
C GLU A 22 2.20 4.29 -6.96
N SER A 23 2.75 3.54 -6.00
CA SER A 23 1.99 2.77 -5.01
C SER A 23 2.28 3.19 -3.57
N CYS A 24 1.30 2.95 -2.69
CA CYS A 24 1.39 3.15 -1.25
C CYS A 24 1.31 1.79 -0.55
N TYR A 25 2.23 1.54 0.37
CA TYR A 25 2.34 0.29 1.11
C TYR A 25 2.12 0.52 2.60
N PHE A 26 1.37 -0.39 3.24
CA PHE A 26 1.10 -0.36 4.67
C PHE A 26 1.54 -1.66 5.30
N PHE A 27 2.28 -1.55 6.41
CA PHE A 27 2.73 -2.70 7.19
C PHE A 27 1.88 -2.79 8.45
N TYR A 28 1.12 -3.87 8.55
CA TYR A 28 0.36 -4.17 9.76
C TYR A 28 1.31 -4.67 10.85
N ASN A 29 1.22 -4.10 12.07
CA ASN A 29 2.01 -4.54 13.21
C ASN A 29 1.81 -6.05 13.48
N LEU A 30 2.91 -6.78 13.58
CA LEU A 30 2.96 -8.25 13.63
C LEU A 30 2.51 -8.86 14.96
N ASP A 31 2.06 -8.05 15.92
CA ASP A 31 1.60 -8.54 17.24
C ASP A 31 0.35 -9.44 17.14
N SER A 32 -0.35 -9.42 16.00
CA SER A 32 -1.50 -10.29 15.71
C SER A 32 -1.54 -10.68 14.23
N TYR A 33 -0.97 -11.84 13.90
CA TYR A 33 -1.13 -12.42 12.56
C TYR A 33 -2.60 -12.74 12.29
N LYS A 34 -3.07 -12.36 11.10
CA LYS A 34 -4.41 -12.69 10.59
C LYS A 34 -4.32 -13.77 9.53
N ALA A 35 -5.37 -14.59 9.40
CA ALA A 35 -5.45 -15.53 8.28
C ALA A 35 -5.50 -14.76 6.94
N TRP A 36 -5.05 -15.36 5.84
CA TRP A 36 -4.95 -14.66 4.55
C TRP A 36 -6.25 -13.95 4.13
N ASN A 37 -7.41 -14.63 4.29
CA ASN A 37 -8.71 -14.04 3.99
C ASN A 37 -9.04 -12.84 4.89
N GLU A 38 -8.73 -12.92 6.18
CA GLU A 38 -8.96 -11.85 7.15
C GLU A 38 -8.05 -10.65 6.87
N SER A 39 -6.79 -10.90 6.49
CA SER A 39 -5.83 -9.88 6.06
C SER A 39 -6.33 -9.16 4.81
N ARG A 40 -6.86 -9.89 3.83
CA ARG A 40 -7.42 -9.27 2.61
C ARG A 40 -8.64 -8.42 2.91
N GLN A 41 -9.59 -8.95 3.69
CA GLN A 41 -10.77 -8.19 4.13
C GLN A 41 -10.38 -6.93 4.91
N PHE A 42 -9.33 -7.00 5.73
CA PHE A 42 -8.79 -5.83 6.42
C PHE A 42 -8.27 -4.77 5.44
N CYS A 43 -7.47 -5.17 4.44
CA CYS A 43 -6.99 -4.26 3.40
C CYS A 43 -8.14 -3.64 2.59
N GLU A 44 -9.13 -4.43 2.20
CA GLU A 44 -10.33 -3.97 1.46
C GLU A 44 -11.12 -2.92 2.27
N ASN A 45 -11.28 -3.15 3.58
CA ASN A 45 -11.92 -2.18 4.49
C ASN A 45 -11.14 -0.85 4.59
N MET A 46 -9.82 -0.88 4.38
CA MET A 46 -8.96 0.31 4.30
C MET A 46 -8.93 0.95 2.89
N LYS A 47 -9.78 0.50 1.96
CA LYS A 47 -9.78 0.90 0.54
C LYS A 47 -8.43 0.61 -0.16
N SER A 48 -7.85 -0.54 0.17
CA SER A 48 -6.60 -1.07 -0.39
C SER A 48 -6.75 -2.57 -0.70
N ASP A 49 -5.69 -3.23 -1.18
CA ASP A 49 -5.64 -4.70 -1.32
C ASP A 49 -4.30 -5.22 -0.78
N LEU A 50 -4.18 -6.53 -0.63
CA LEU A 50 -2.93 -7.19 -0.31
C LEU A 50 -1.87 -6.84 -1.36
N VAL A 51 -0.64 -6.63 -0.90
CA VAL A 51 0.49 -6.30 -1.77
C VAL A 51 0.73 -7.43 -2.78
N VAL A 52 0.84 -7.05 -4.05
CA VAL A 52 1.30 -7.91 -5.13
C VAL A 52 2.68 -7.44 -5.53
N ILE A 53 3.66 -8.32 -5.40
CA ILE A 53 5.05 -8.05 -5.79
C ILE A 53 5.20 -8.54 -7.22
N SER A 54 5.27 -7.60 -8.16
CA SER A 54 5.32 -7.85 -9.60
C SER A 54 6.72 -7.70 -10.20
N SER A 55 7.68 -7.14 -9.43
CA SER A 55 9.05 -6.91 -9.88
C SER A 55 10.10 -7.31 -8.84
N LEU A 56 11.35 -7.50 -9.29
CA LEU A 56 12.47 -7.77 -8.39
C LEU A 56 12.77 -6.55 -7.52
N GLU A 57 12.61 -5.35 -8.08
CA GLU A 57 12.75 -4.07 -7.38
C GLU A 57 11.74 -3.95 -6.24
N GLU A 58 10.47 -4.30 -6.47
CA GLU A 58 9.45 -4.35 -5.43
C GLU A 58 9.76 -5.41 -4.37
N GLN A 59 10.26 -6.58 -4.76
CA GLN A 59 10.67 -7.63 -3.82
C GLN A 59 11.80 -7.14 -2.92
N VAL A 60 12.80 -6.46 -3.48
CA VAL A 60 13.93 -5.90 -2.71
C VAL A 60 13.44 -4.78 -1.80
N CYS A 61 12.56 -3.91 -2.28
CA CYS A 61 11.97 -2.84 -1.47
C CYS A 61 11.16 -3.42 -0.29
N TYR A 62 10.25 -4.36 -0.55
CA TYR A 62 9.48 -5.05 0.49
C TYR A 62 10.39 -5.67 1.56
N LYS A 63 11.48 -6.33 1.14
CA LYS A 63 12.46 -6.93 2.06
C LYS A 63 13.26 -5.91 2.87
N MET A 64 13.48 -4.72 2.33
CA MET A 64 14.23 -3.64 3.01
C MET A 64 13.36 -2.83 3.97
N LEU A 65 12.03 -2.93 3.87
CA LEU A 65 11.06 -2.23 4.71
C LEU A 65 10.66 -3.02 5.98
N ASN A 66 11.18 -4.24 6.15
CA ASN A 66 10.91 -5.14 7.28
C ASN A 66 12.16 -5.45 8.10
#